data_AF-A0A096AA97-F1
#
_entry.id   AF-A0A096AA97-F1
#
_cell.length_a   1.000
_cell.length_b   1.000
_cell.length_c   1.000
_cell.angle_alpha   90.00
_cell.angle_beta   90.00
_cell.angle_gamma   90.00
#
_symmetry.space_group_name_H-M   'P 1'
#
loop_
_entity.id
_entity.type
_entity.pdbx_description
1 polymer ?
#
loop_
_entity_poly.entity_id
_entity_poly.type
_entity_poly.pdbx_seq_one_letter_code
_entity_poly.pdbx_strand_id
1 'polypeptide(L)'
;MKGTEHFTRAIAEYLNQRAATDPLFAPNLMKPNKSIEECVTYILNQVQANGCNGFEDDEIYSMAVHYYDEDEIEVGKEITCRVAVNHIVELTEEEKAEARQEAIKQYQREELAKIQSRNA
;
A
#
# COMPACT_ATOMS: atom_id res chain seq x y z
N MET A 1 1.34 10.14 -5.16
CA MET A 1 -0.01 9.67 -5.57
C MET A 1 -0.50 8.73 -4.49
N LYS A 2 -1.64 9.02 -3.82
CA LYS A 2 -2.11 8.25 -2.65
C LYS A 2 -2.35 6.75 -2.94
N GLY A 3 -2.78 6.40 -4.15
CA GLY A 3 -3.05 5.00 -4.52
C GLY A 3 -1.80 4.10 -4.50
N THR A 4 -0.68 4.58 -5.06
CA THR A 4 0.59 3.84 -5.04
C THR A 4 1.13 3.71 -3.62
N GLU A 5 0.95 4.72 -2.77
CA GLU A 5 1.39 4.68 -1.36
C GLU A 5 0.65 3.60 -0.57
N HIS A 6 -0.69 3.51 -0.70
CA HIS A 6 -1.46 2.44 -0.06
C HIS A 6 -1.07 1.05 -0.59
N PHE A 7 -0.79 0.93 -1.89
CA PHE A 7 -0.31 -0.30 -2.48
C PHE A 7 1.06 -0.70 -1.92
N THR A 8 2.04 0.21 -1.93
CA THR A 8 3.37 -0.01 -1.35
C THR A 8 3.28 -0.45 0.11
N ARG A 9 2.40 0.19 0.91
CA ARG A 9 2.16 -0.19 2.30
C ARG A 9 1.62 -1.62 2.43
N ALA A 10 0.61 -1.99 1.64
CA ALA A 10 0.04 -3.34 1.67
C ALA A 10 1.08 -4.42 1.31
N ILE A 11 1.93 -4.17 0.32
CA ILE A 11 3.05 -5.07 -0.03
C ILE A 11 4.05 -5.16 1.12
N ALA A 12 4.44 -4.02 1.72
CA ALA A 12 5.39 -4.00 2.83
C ALA A 12 4.86 -4.73 4.06
N GLU A 13 3.59 -4.54 4.42
CA GLU A 13 2.95 -5.24 5.54
C GLU A 13 2.96 -6.75 5.34
N TYR A 14 2.55 -7.22 4.16
CA TYR A 14 2.60 -8.65 3.81
C TYR A 14 4.01 -9.22 3.93
N LEU A 15 5.01 -8.56 3.34
CA LEU A 15 6.41 -9.03 3.37
C LEU A 15 6.97 -9.08 4.79
N ASN A 16 6.64 -8.10 5.63
CA ASN A 16 7.04 -8.09 7.04
C ASN A 16 6.37 -9.21 7.85
N GLN A 17 5.07 -9.45 7.64
CA GLN A 17 4.37 -10.57 8.27
C GLN A 17 4.96 -11.91 7.83
N ARG A 18 5.30 -12.05 6.55
CA ARG A 18 5.98 -13.23 6.03
C ARG A 18 7.36 -13.40 6.65
N ALA A 19 8.19 -12.36 6.71
CA ALA A 19 9.50 -12.44 7.37
C ALA A 19 9.40 -12.78 8.87
N ALA A 20 8.34 -12.36 9.55
CA ALA A 20 8.11 -12.72 10.95
C ALA A 20 7.71 -14.19 11.15
N THR A 21 7.11 -14.83 10.14
CA THR A 21 6.57 -16.20 10.23
C THR A 21 7.39 -17.24 9.47
N ASP A 22 8.15 -16.83 8.47
CA ASP A 22 9.01 -17.64 7.61
C ASP A 22 10.50 -17.24 7.82
N PRO A 23 11.25 -17.99 8.64
CA PRO A 23 12.65 -17.73 8.90
C PRO A 23 13.56 -17.86 7.67
N LEU A 24 13.14 -18.57 6.62
CA LEU A 24 13.91 -18.69 5.37
C LEU A 24 13.74 -17.45 4.49
N PHE A 25 12.60 -16.77 4.60
CA PHE A 25 12.33 -15.53 3.87
C PHE A 25 12.96 -14.30 4.55
N ALA A 26 13.04 -14.26 5.88
CA ALA A 26 13.53 -13.09 6.62
C ALA A 26 14.89 -12.53 6.13
N PRO A 27 15.92 -13.35 5.83
CA PRO A 27 17.18 -12.85 5.30
C PRO A 27 17.04 -12.20 3.91
N ASN A 28 16.10 -12.67 3.08
CA ASN A 28 15.87 -12.13 1.74
C ASN A 28 15.35 -10.70 1.81
N LEU A 29 14.44 -10.41 2.75
CA LEU A 29 13.90 -9.06 2.96
C LEU A 29 14.98 -8.05 3.40
N MET A 30 16.08 -8.52 4.02
CA MET A 30 17.18 -7.67 4.51
C MET A 30 18.33 -7.48 3.49
N LYS A 31 18.21 -8.03 2.28
CA LYS A 31 19.24 -7.89 1.23
C LYS A 31 19.44 -6.40 0.88
N PRO A 32 20.69 -5.88 0.89
CA PRO A 32 20.96 -4.46 0.70
C PRO A 32 20.68 -3.96 -0.73
N ASN A 33 20.61 -4.87 -1.70
CA ASN A 33 20.28 -4.61 -3.10
C ASN A 33 18.80 -4.80 -3.43
N LYS A 34 17.93 -4.89 -2.42
CA LYS A 34 16.49 -5.04 -2.59
C LYS A 34 15.75 -3.92 -1.86
N SER A 35 14.95 -3.17 -2.61
CA SER A 35 14.08 -2.12 -2.08
C SER A 35 12.60 -2.42 -2.31
N ILE A 36 11.73 -1.86 -1.46
CA ILE A 36 10.28 -1.99 -1.61
C ILE A 36 9.77 -1.22 -2.83
N GLU A 37 10.45 -0.12 -3.18
CA GLU A 37 10.16 0.71 -4.34
C GLU A 37 10.41 -0.05 -5.64
N GLU A 38 11.53 -0.77 -5.75
CA GLU A 38 11.82 -1.63 -6.89
C GLU A 38 10.91 -2.86 -6.91
N CYS A 39 10.56 -3.43 -5.75
CA CYS A 39 9.56 -4.51 -5.67
C CYS A 39 8.22 -4.07 -6.28
N VAL A 40 7.71 -2.90 -5.88
CA VAL A 40 6.48 -2.33 -6.43
C VAL A 40 6.62 -2.05 -7.92
N THR A 41 7.76 -1.50 -8.36
CA THR A 41 8.03 -1.27 -9.78
C THR A 41 8.01 -2.59 -10.57
N TYR A 42 8.63 -3.64 -10.05
CA TYR A 42 8.63 -4.97 -10.63
C TYR A 42 7.21 -5.51 -10.78
N ILE A 43 6.41 -5.50 -9.70
CA ILE A 43 5.03 -5.97 -9.72
C ILE A 43 4.20 -5.22 -10.78
N LEU A 44 4.35 -3.90 -10.86
CA LEU A 44 3.62 -3.08 -11.83
C LEU A 44 4.01 -3.41 -13.28
N ASN A 45 5.29 -3.70 -13.55
CA ASN A 45 5.72 -4.15 -14.88
C ASN A 45 5.17 -5.56 -15.21
N GLN A 46 5.15 -6.49 -14.25
CA GLN A 46 4.57 -7.83 -14.44
C GLN A 46 3.06 -7.75 -14.72
N VAL A 47 2.34 -6.95 -13.93
CA VAL A 47 0.91 -6.70 -14.11
C VAL A 47 0.62 -6.11 -15.49
N GLN A 48 1.40 -5.10 -15.90
CA GLN A 48 1.25 -4.48 -17.22
C GLN A 48 1.51 -5.47 -18.36
N ALA A 49 2.56 -6.31 -18.24
CA ALA A 49 2.92 -7.29 -19.26
C ALA A 49 1.85 -8.38 -19.42
N ASN A 50 1.19 -8.78 -18.32
CA ASN A 50 0.11 -9.77 -18.35
C ASN A 50 -1.18 -9.26 -19.01
N GLY A 51 -1.33 -7.95 -19.22
CA GLY A 51 -2.49 -7.36 -19.90
C GLY A 51 -3.82 -7.48 -19.15
N CYS A 52 -3.79 -7.90 -17.88
CA CYS A 52 -4.95 -8.00 -17.00
C CYS A 52 -5.02 -6.78 -16.07
N ASN A 53 -6.23 -6.30 -15.78
CA ASN A 53 -6.46 -5.10 -14.95
C ASN A 53 -6.81 -5.42 -13.49
N GLY A 54 -6.84 -6.70 -13.11
CA GLY A 54 -7.20 -7.15 -11.76
C GLY A 54 -6.50 -8.46 -11.44
N PHE A 55 -6.04 -8.58 -10.20
CA PHE A 55 -5.30 -9.71 -9.66
C PHE A 55 -5.79 -9.97 -8.24
N GLU A 56 -5.74 -11.21 -7.80
CA GLU A 56 -5.95 -11.58 -6.41
C GLU A 56 -4.72 -11.19 -5.56
N ASP A 57 -4.95 -10.99 -4.26
CA ASP A 57 -3.89 -10.59 -3.32
C ASP A 57 -2.73 -11.60 -3.35
N ASP A 58 -3.03 -12.91 -3.36
CA ASP A 58 -2.03 -13.98 -3.41
C ASP A 58 -1.16 -13.95 -4.69
N GLU A 59 -1.73 -13.55 -5.83
CA GLU A 59 -0.97 -13.42 -7.08
C GLU A 59 0.04 -12.27 -6.98
N ILE A 60 -0.40 -11.12 -6.46
CA ILE A 60 0.44 -9.95 -6.25
C ILE A 60 1.52 -10.22 -5.20
N TYR A 61 1.16 -10.87 -4.10
CA TYR A 61 2.09 -11.24 -3.04
C TYR A 61 3.10 -12.27 -3.50
N SER A 62 2.71 -13.21 -4.36
CA SER A 62 3.66 -14.14 -4.97
C SER A 62 4.68 -13.42 -5.83
N MET A 63 4.29 -12.38 -6.59
CA MET A 63 5.24 -11.54 -7.34
C MET A 63 6.19 -10.79 -6.40
N ALA A 64 5.68 -10.27 -5.28
CA ALA A 64 6.50 -9.57 -4.29
C ALA A 64 7.56 -10.49 -3.66
N VAL A 65 7.20 -11.72 -3.33
CA VAL A 65 8.10 -12.72 -2.75
C VAL A 65 9.16 -13.13 -3.76
N HIS A 66 8.75 -13.41 -4.99
CA HIS A 66 9.67 -13.77 -6.06
C HIS A 66 10.74 -12.70 -6.29
N TYR A 67 10.38 -11.42 -6.19
CA TYR A 67 11.35 -10.33 -6.27
C TYR A 67 12.45 -10.39 -5.19
N TYR A 68 12.13 -10.81 -3.96
CA TYR A 68 13.12 -10.91 -2.87
C TYR A 68 13.88 -12.24 -2.87
N ASP A 69 13.26 -13.31 -3.37
CA ASP A 69 13.88 -14.63 -3.47
C ASP A 69 14.96 -14.67 -4.56
N GLU A 70 14.71 -14.06 -5.73
CA GLU A 70 15.67 -14.02 -6.84
C GLU A 70 16.79 -13.00 -6.59
N ASP A 71 18.05 -13.40 -6.73
CA ASP A 71 19.20 -12.48 -6.57
C ASP A 71 19.32 -11.51 -7.74
N GLU A 72 19.09 -12.00 -8.96
CA GLU A 72 19.11 -11.23 -10.21
C GLU A 72 17.71 -11.22 -10.82
N ILE A 73 17.06 -10.05 -10.86
CA ILE A 73 15.72 -9.90 -11.42
C ILE A 73 15.59 -8.60 -12.21
N GLU A 74 14.95 -8.68 -13.38
CA GLU A 74 14.65 -7.51 -14.18
C GLU A 74 13.43 -6.77 -13.63
N VAL A 75 13.67 -5.65 -12.94
CA VAL A 75 12.61 -4.82 -12.33
C VAL A 75 11.75 -4.12 -13.39
N GLY A 76 12.31 -3.83 -14.56
CA GLY A 76 11.67 -3.02 -15.59
C GLY A 76 11.85 -1.52 -15.35
N LYS A 77 10.97 -0.70 -15.93
CA LYS A 77 11.04 0.77 -15.84
C LYS A 77 9.89 1.30 -14.99
N GLU A 78 10.06 2.47 -14.41
CA GLU A 78 8.94 3.17 -13.78
C GLU A 78 7.83 3.41 -14.79
N ILE A 79 6.61 3.02 -14.43
CA ILE A 79 5.43 3.21 -15.29
C ILE A 79 4.44 4.17 -14.64
N THR A 80 3.86 5.05 -15.44
CA THR A 80 2.77 5.91 -14.98
C THR A 80 1.47 5.12 -14.99
N CYS A 81 0.98 4.72 -13.81
CA CYS A 81 -0.25 3.96 -13.65
C CYS A 81 -1.12 4.51 -12.50
N ARG A 82 -2.38 4.07 -12.46
CA ARG A 82 -3.28 4.31 -11.33
C ARG A 82 -3.56 2.96 -10.66
N VAL A 83 -3.20 2.84 -9.40
CA VAL A 83 -3.43 1.64 -8.60
C VAL A 83 -4.57 1.92 -7.64
N ALA A 84 -5.53 1.00 -7.58
CA ALA A 84 -6.60 0.97 -6.59
C ALA A 84 -6.53 -0.36 -5.84
N VAL A 85 -6.42 -0.29 -4.52
CA VAL A 85 -6.38 -1.46 -3.65
C VAL A 85 -7.75 -1.60 -3.01
N ASN A 86 -8.41 -2.74 -3.22
CA ASN A 86 -9.72 -3.03 -2.62
C ASN A 86 -9.59 -3.79 -1.29
N HIS A 87 -8.36 -4.09 -0.85
CA HIS A 87 -8.12 -4.71 0.44
C HIS A 87 -8.54 -3.74 1.54
N ILE A 88 -9.30 -4.25 2.52
CA ILE A 88 -9.60 -3.52 3.75
C ILE A 88 -8.25 -3.38 4.47
N VAL A 89 -7.52 -2.30 4.18
CA VAL A 89 -6.46 -1.88 5.09
C VAL A 89 -7.17 -1.68 6.40
N GLU A 90 -6.93 -2.56 7.38
CA GLU A 90 -7.27 -2.26 8.76
C GLU A 90 -6.46 -1.01 9.09
N LEU A 91 -7.08 0.15 8.86
CA LEU A 91 -6.57 1.44 9.28
C LEU A 91 -6.07 1.22 10.70
N THR A 92 -4.79 1.52 10.92
CA THR A 92 -4.23 1.44 12.26
C THR A 92 -5.13 2.27 13.19
N GLU A 93 -5.21 1.93 14.47
CA GLU A 93 -6.08 2.67 15.41
C GLU A 93 -5.83 4.19 15.34
N GLU A 94 -4.62 4.61 14.97
CA GLU A 94 -4.21 5.99 14.72
C GLU A 94 -4.89 6.61 13.49
N GLU A 95 -4.89 5.94 12.33
CA GLU A 95 -5.57 6.43 11.12
C GLU A 95 -7.11 6.44 11.29
N LYS A 96 -7.67 5.45 12.02
CA LYS A 96 -9.10 5.46 12.39
C LYS A 96 -9.42 6.60 13.35
N ALA A 97 -8.54 6.87 14.31
CA ALA A 97 -8.73 7.96 15.27
C ALA A 97 -8.63 9.32 14.58
N GLU A 98 -7.69 9.50 13.64
CA GLU A 98 -7.54 10.73 12.88
C GLU A 98 -8.77 10.99 12.01
N ALA A 99 -9.24 9.99 11.25
CA ALA A 99 -10.46 10.11 10.43
C ALA A 99 -11.71 10.41 11.29
N ARG A 100 -11.83 9.81 12.47
CA ARG A 100 -12.92 10.13 13.42
C ARG A 100 -12.79 11.55 13.98
N GLN A 101 -11.58 11.98 14.36
CA GLN A 101 -11.35 13.34 14.87
C GLN A 101 -11.62 14.39 13.80
N GLU A 102 -11.26 14.13 12.54
CA GLU A 102 -11.49 15.04 11.43
C GLU A 102 -12.99 15.19 11.14
N ALA A 103 -13.74 14.09 11.13
CA ALA A 103 -15.20 14.10 10.99
C ALA A 103 -15.88 14.88 12.12
N ILE A 104 -15.44 14.70 13.38
CA ILE A 104 -15.97 15.44 14.53
C ILE A 104 -15.64 16.94 14.42
N LYS A 105 -14.41 17.30 14.02
CA LYS A 105 -14.00 18.70 13.81
C LYS A 105 -14.80 19.37 12.70
N GLN A 106 -15.04 18.67 11.58
CA GLN A 106 -15.88 19.19 10.50
C GLN A 106 -17.30 19.45 10.97
N TYR A 107 -17.93 18.49 11.66
CA TYR A 107 -19.27 18.65 12.21
C TYR A 107 -19.37 19.84 13.18
N GLN A 108 -18.39 19.98 14.08
CA GLN A 108 -18.34 21.11 15.01
C GLN A 108 -18.21 22.46 14.29
N ARG A 109 -17.39 22.54 13.23
CA ARG A 109 -17.26 23.76 12.42
C ARG A 109 -18.56 24.10 11.70
N GLU A 110 -19.25 23.11 11.13
CA GLU A 110 -20.52 23.32 10.44
C GLU A 110 -21.62 23.80 11.39
N GLU A 111 -21.73 23.21 12.58
CA GLU A 111 -22.70 23.64 13.59
C GLU A 111 -22.39 25.05 14.11
N LEU A 112 -21.12 25.37 14.38
CA LEU A 112 -20.69 26.73 14.75
C LEU A 112 -21.00 27.74 13.64
N ALA A 113 -20.76 27.39 12.37
CA ALA A 113 -21.10 28.23 11.23
C ALA A 113 -22.61 28.46 11.12
N LYS A 114 -23.44 27.44 11.34
CA LYS A 114 -24.91 27.59 11.38
C LYS A 114 -25.36 28.49 12.52
N ILE A 115 -24.80 28.35 13.71
CA ILE A 115 -25.14 29.19 14.87
C ILE A 115 -24.72 30.64 14.62
N GLN A 116 -23.53 30.87 14.06
CA GLN A 116 -23.06 32.21 13.70
C GLN A 116 -23.93 32.85 12.61
N SER A 117 -24.36 32.08 11.61
CA SER A 117 -25.28 32.56 10.58
C SER A 117 -26.71 32.86 11.08
N ARG A 118 -27.10 32.29 12.22
CA ARG A 118 -28.39 32.55 12.88
C ARG A 118 -28.36 33.75 13.84
N ASN A 119 -27.16 34.12 14.31
CA ASN A 119 -26.95 35.24 15.24
C ASN A 119 -26.38 36.49 14.55
N ALA A 120 -26.19 36.46 13.23
CA ALA A 120 -25.88 37.60 12.37
C ALA A 120 -27.15 38.10 11.68
#